data_AF-A0A3L7DW08-F1
#
_entry.id   AF-A0A3L7DW08-F1
#
_cell.length_a   1.000
_cell.length_b   1.000
_cell.length_c   1.000
_cell.angle_alpha   90.00
_cell.angle_beta   90.00
_cell.angle_gamma   90.00
#
_symmetry.space_group_name_H-M   'P 1'
#
loop_
_entity.id
_entity.type
_entity.pdbx_description
1 polymer ?
#
loop_
_entity_poly.entity_id
_entity_poly.type
_entity_poly.pdbx_seq_one_letter_code
_entity_poly.pdbx_strand_id
1 'polypeptide(L)'
;MRNTVIAGLALLLLGLGAAAATAEETGSQACLECHDYGEDSPVHLVLAGAHGTALEAGDDRQGCIECHGTSADHLRAPRRNSPEVSFGPRWSSSAGDQDKPCLGCHEQDAARSWRHALHMHNNITCITCHDIHTAEDKVQVASSQGAVCETCHKAQKQGIHGMERRKKRNPPCTECHNPHNHEDAQAQMLSNGSAGCLYCHDLERMAGSKRVSAKAKSYHKVMNNPERTCLDCHQGIAHAPADSAPPMHPEPAPSADVTLFYPGMTDSDWLLHQHPGSQPLRQGANCLQCHRGDEAAMGEILADGSIDPAARNIALAFAVTDNALQVSVSWQASSDDQQLSIMWGDRSNDAFARGGCFAACHNDMAGMSRDRGRVSQKYLGVSRAQRQQIGQPAIVRSSEELAQLQAEGKFAEIWRLNLQSGKLDTATLLADTPWQASKLIEINTSSDGARRTVAFTRRLDDTESGLNFNKSEKYTLGVALGGKQNPGAKHWVSLPLTLSFGGDDTDFTAE
;
A
#
# COMPACT_ATOMS: atom_id res chain seq x y z
N MET A 1 19.61 -49.58 -90.33
CA MET A 1 19.34 -48.31 -91.04
C MET A 1 18.79 -47.30 -90.04
N ARG A 2 19.38 -46.08 -89.99
CA ARG A 2 18.79 -44.77 -89.63
C ARG A 2 17.92 -44.67 -88.35
N ASN A 3 18.38 -44.00 -87.29
CA ASN A 3 18.32 -42.54 -86.98
C ASN A 3 17.08 -42.11 -86.16
N THR A 4 17.25 -41.00 -85.43
CA THR A 4 16.26 -40.09 -84.77
C THR A 4 15.59 -40.59 -83.46
N VAL A 5 15.89 -40.06 -82.26
CA VAL A 5 15.73 -38.71 -81.63
C VAL A 5 14.33 -38.50 -81.03
N ILE A 6 14.30 -37.77 -79.90
CA ILE A 6 13.18 -37.23 -79.08
C ILE A 6 12.74 -38.16 -77.94
N ALA A 7 12.50 -37.77 -76.67
CA ALA A 7 12.95 -36.72 -75.75
C ALA A 7 12.16 -36.94 -74.44
N GLY A 8 12.78 -36.74 -73.27
CA GLY A 8 12.14 -36.23 -72.06
C GLY A 8 11.09 -37.10 -71.33
N LEU A 9 11.46 -37.62 -70.15
CA LEU A 9 10.71 -37.41 -68.90
C LEU A 9 11.58 -37.92 -67.73
N ALA A 10 12.19 -37.01 -66.98
CA ALA A 10 12.87 -37.36 -65.73
C ALA A 10 11.83 -37.38 -64.60
N LEU A 11 11.56 -38.59 -64.08
CA LEU A 11 10.76 -38.80 -62.88
C LEU A 11 11.53 -38.24 -61.66
N LEU A 12 11.02 -37.16 -61.05
CA LEU A 12 11.45 -36.73 -59.72
C LEU A 12 10.81 -37.65 -58.67
N LEU A 13 11.64 -38.36 -57.92
CA LEU A 13 11.28 -39.07 -56.70
C LEU A 13 10.96 -38.05 -55.59
N LEU A 14 9.67 -37.91 -55.26
CA LEU A 14 9.20 -37.23 -54.05
C LEU A 14 9.51 -38.09 -52.82
N GLY A 15 10.59 -37.75 -52.11
CA GLY A 15 10.77 -38.17 -50.73
C GLY A 15 9.93 -37.28 -49.81
N LEU A 16 8.92 -37.86 -49.15
CA LEU A 16 8.23 -37.21 -48.03
C LEU A 16 9.19 -37.13 -46.84
N GLY A 17 9.92 -36.02 -46.74
CA GLY A 17 10.47 -35.56 -45.46
C GLY A 17 9.35 -34.90 -44.67
N ALA A 18 8.77 -35.61 -43.71
CA ALA A 18 7.99 -35.00 -42.65
C ALA A 18 8.95 -34.19 -41.76
N ALA A 19 9.17 -32.93 -42.11
CA ALA A 19 9.70 -31.94 -41.17
C ALA A 19 8.59 -31.72 -40.14
N ALA A 20 8.74 -32.33 -38.97
CA ALA A 20 8.00 -31.91 -37.79
C ALA A 20 8.39 -30.45 -37.53
N ALA A 21 7.49 -29.53 -37.86
CA ALA A 21 7.53 -28.18 -37.34
C ALA A 21 7.35 -28.31 -35.83
N THR A 22 8.45 -28.23 -35.07
CA THR A 22 8.40 -27.94 -33.65
C THR A 22 7.86 -26.51 -33.56
N ALA A 23 6.57 -26.38 -33.26
CA ALA A 23 6.03 -25.13 -32.77
C ALA A 23 6.90 -24.70 -31.58
N GLU A 24 7.46 -23.50 -31.64
CA GLU A 24 8.09 -22.88 -30.47
C GLU A 24 7.11 -22.97 -29.30
N GLU A 25 7.54 -23.55 -28.19
CA GLU A 25 6.83 -23.41 -26.93
C GLU A 25 6.69 -21.91 -26.67
N THR A 26 5.47 -21.39 -26.78
CA THR A 26 5.18 -20.01 -26.41
C THR A 26 5.73 -19.76 -25.00
N GLY A 27 6.44 -18.65 -24.78
CA GLY A 27 7.11 -18.36 -23.50
C GLY A 27 6.20 -18.45 -22.27
N SER A 28 4.88 -18.35 -22.45
CA SER A 28 3.87 -18.53 -21.41
C SER A 28 3.63 -19.98 -20.98
N GLN A 29 3.84 -20.97 -21.85
CA GLN A 29 3.48 -22.37 -21.58
C GLN A 29 4.23 -22.92 -20.37
N ALA A 30 5.55 -22.72 -20.33
CA ALA A 30 6.39 -23.12 -19.20
C ALA A 30 5.95 -22.48 -17.86
N CYS A 31 5.39 -21.26 -17.91
CA CYS A 31 4.85 -20.60 -16.72
C CYS A 31 3.54 -21.26 -16.26
N LEU A 32 2.65 -21.57 -17.20
CA LEU A 32 1.33 -22.13 -16.91
C LEU A 32 1.40 -23.55 -16.35
N GLU A 33 2.43 -24.34 -16.68
CA GLU A 33 2.65 -25.68 -16.09
C GLU A 33 2.66 -25.68 -14.55
N CYS A 34 3.10 -24.59 -13.93
CA CYS A 34 3.12 -24.42 -12.47
C CYS A 34 2.06 -23.43 -11.95
N HIS A 35 1.57 -22.51 -12.78
CA HIS A 35 0.63 -21.45 -12.39
C HIS A 35 -0.83 -21.73 -12.79
N ASP A 36 -1.12 -22.89 -13.35
CA ASP A 36 -2.48 -23.40 -13.55
C ASP A 36 -3.00 -24.08 -12.28
N TYR A 37 -3.68 -23.29 -11.44
CA TYR A 37 -4.33 -23.73 -10.20
C TYR A 37 -5.83 -24.03 -10.39
N GLY A 38 -6.31 -24.20 -11.63
CA GLY A 38 -7.72 -24.42 -11.97
C GLY A 38 -8.47 -23.12 -12.31
N GLU A 39 -9.81 -23.22 -12.44
CA GLU A 39 -10.69 -22.14 -12.93
C GLU A 39 -10.62 -20.82 -12.12
N ASP A 40 -10.17 -20.89 -10.87
CA ASP A 40 -9.99 -19.74 -9.98
C ASP A 40 -8.54 -19.19 -9.97
N SER A 41 -7.64 -19.66 -10.85
CA SER A 41 -6.25 -19.22 -10.88
C SER A 41 -6.16 -17.72 -11.19
N PRO A 42 -5.62 -16.88 -10.27
CA PRO A 42 -5.47 -15.45 -10.51
C PRO A 42 -4.58 -15.15 -11.71
N VAL A 43 -3.66 -16.06 -12.04
CA VAL A 43 -2.72 -15.88 -13.16
C VAL A 43 -3.42 -16.08 -14.50
N HIS A 44 -4.47 -16.90 -14.57
CA HIS A 44 -5.20 -17.16 -15.83
C HIS A 44 -6.11 -16.01 -16.23
N LEU A 45 -6.61 -15.24 -15.27
CA LEU A 45 -7.54 -14.15 -15.55
C LEU A 45 -6.94 -13.03 -16.40
N VAL A 46 -5.60 -12.90 -16.44
CA VAL A 46 -4.94 -12.00 -17.41
C VAL A 46 -5.29 -12.35 -18.85
N LEU A 47 -5.45 -13.65 -19.15
CA LEU A 47 -5.80 -14.17 -20.47
C LEU A 47 -7.21 -13.75 -20.89
N ALA A 48 -8.10 -13.52 -19.92
CA ALA A 48 -9.45 -13.04 -20.15
C ALA A 48 -9.55 -11.51 -20.31
N GLY A 49 -8.53 -10.77 -19.84
CA GLY A 49 -8.48 -9.31 -19.92
C GLY A 49 -7.87 -8.79 -21.23
N ALA A 50 -7.72 -7.47 -21.34
CA ALA A 50 -7.18 -6.82 -22.54
C ALA A 50 -5.74 -7.26 -22.88
N HIS A 51 -4.90 -7.54 -21.88
CA HIS A 51 -3.52 -8.00 -22.09
C HIS A 51 -3.42 -9.46 -22.53
N GLY A 52 -4.49 -10.24 -22.29
CA GLY A 52 -4.62 -11.64 -22.70
C GLY A 52 -5.31 -11.83 -24.04
N THR A 53 -6.35 -11.04 -24.30
CA THR A 53 -7.14 -11.09 -25.53
C THR A 53 -6.48 -10.33 -26.69
N ALA A 54 -5.66 -9.32 -26.39
CA ALA A 54 -4.80 -8.69 -27.40
C ALA A 54 -3.65 -9.61 -27.90
N LEU A 55 -3.59 -10.87 -27.44
CA LEU A 55 -2.77 -11.93 -28.03
C LEU A 55 -3.34 -12.51 -29.33
N GLU A 56 -4.47 -12.00 -29.85
CA GLU A 56 -4.84 -12.21 -31.27
C GLU A 56 -4.31 -11.12 -32.22
N ALA A 57 -3.47 -10.19 -31.75
CA ALA A 57 -2.87 -9.11 -32.55
C ALA A 57 -1.33 -9.20 -32.61
N GLY A 58 -0.81 -10.28 -33.20
CA GLY A 58 0.56 -10.39 -33.73
C GLY A 58 1.41 -11.51 -33.12
N ASP A 59 2.07 -12.30 -33.98
CA ASP A 59 2.87 -13.51 -33.67
C ASP A 59 4.14 -13.26 -32.81
N ASP A 60 4.52 -12.01 -32.50
CA ASP A 60 5.82 -11.66 -31.91
C ASP A 60 5.81 -11.40 -30.37
N ARG A 61 4.66 -11.52 -29.68
CA ARG A 61 4.59 -11.24 -28.22
C ARG A 61 4.93 -12.48 -27.39
N GLN A 62 5.80 -12.33 -26.37
CA GLN A 62 6.30 -13.42 -25.53
C GLN A 62 5.40 -13.75 -24.31
N GLY A 63 4.17 -13.21 -24.29
CA GLY A 63 3.16 -13.49 -23.27
C GLY A 63 3.62 -13.11 -21.85
N CYS A 64 3.66 -14.06 -20.91
CA CYS A 64 4.01 -13.78 -19.50
C CYS A 64 5.37 -13.08 -19.33
N ILE A 65 6.32 -13.37 -20.22
CA ILE A 65 7.69 -12.87 -20.18
C ILE A 65 7.76 -11.35 -20.41
N GLU A 66 6.79 -10.77 -21.14
CA GLU A 66 6.75 -9.32 -21.41
C GLU A 66 6.65 -8.50 -20.11
N CYS A 67 5.94 -9.03 -19.12
CA CYS A 67 5.74 -8.37 -17.83
C CYS A 67 6.66 -8.92 -16.74
N HIS A 68 6.94 -10.22 -16.75
CA HIS A 68 7.67 -10.90 -15.68
C HIS A 68 9.16 -11.15 -15.97
N GLY A 69 9.62 -10.85 -17.18
CA GLY A 69 10.95 -11.22 -17.65
C GLY A 69 11.09 -12.73 -17.88
N THR A 70 12.27 -13.19 -18.28
CA THR A 70 12.49 -14.60 -18.62
C THR A 70 12.37 -15.51 -17.40
N SER A 71 12.68 -14.96 -16.22
CA SER A 71 12.52 -15.62 -14.93
C SER A 71 13.25 -16.97 -14.85
N ALA A 72 14.41 -17.10 -15.51
CA ALA A 72 15.16 -18.37 -15.60
C ALA A 72 15.52 -18.96 -14.22
N ASP A 73 15.87 -18.12 -13.25
CA ASP A 73 16.18 -18.56 -11.88
C ASP A 73 14.94 -19.04 -11.14
N HIS A 74 13.80 -18.39 -11.38
CA HIS A 74 12.51 -18.80 -10.87
C HIS A 74 12.10 -20.16 -11.43
N LEU A 75 12.19 -20.35 -12.76
CA LEU A 75 11.88 -21.63 -13.41
C LEU A 75 12.72 -22.79 -12.84
N ARG A 76 13.99 -22.55 -12.50
CA ARG A 76 14.87 -23.56 -11.88
C ARG A 76 14.52 -23.90 -10.43
N ALA A 77 14.06 -22.92 -9.65
CA ALA A 77 13.72 -23.12 -8.23
C ALA A 77 12.56 -22.21 -7.78
N PRO A 78 11.32 -22.49 -8.19
CA PRO A 78 10.20 -21.54 -8.11
C PRO A 78 9.72 -21.25 -6.69
N ARG A 79 10.15 -22.04 -5.69
CA ARG A 79 9.87 -21.78 -4.27
C ARG A 79 10.94 -20.91 -3.59
N ARG A 80 12.13 -20.80 -4.17
CA ARG A 80 13.28 -20.11 -3.58
C ARG A 80 13.57 -18.77 -4.25
N ASN A 81 13.45 -18.72 -5.58
CA ASN A 81 13.81 -17.55 -6.37
C ASN A 81 12.56 -16.80 -6.83
N SER A 82 12.62 -15.48 -6.85
CA SER A 82 11.55 -14.65 -7.40
C SER A 82 11.57 -14.65 -8.94
N PRO A 83 10.44 -14.35 -9.59
CA PRO A 83 10.46 -13.85 -10.96
C PRO A 83 11.39 -12.63 -11.09
N GLU A 84 11.88 -12.36 -12.30
CA GLU A 84 12.71 -11.17 -12.57
C GLU A 84 11.96 -9.89 -12.23
N VAL A 85 10.70 -9.80 -12.66
CA VAL A 85 9.78 -8.74 -12.23
C VAL A 85 8.61 -9.36 -11.47
N SER A 86 8.41 -8.92 -10.24
CA SER A 86 7.35 -9.43 -9.38
C SER A 86 6.48 -8.31 -8.82
N PHE A 87 5.17 -8.50 -8.96
CA PHE A 87 4.10 -7.57 -8.55
C PHE A 87 3.36 -8.08 -7.30
N GLY A 88 3.87 -9.15 -6.70
CA GLY A 88 3.20 -9.89 -5.65
C GLY A 88 3.69 -9.50 -4.26
N PRO A 89 2.90 -9.77 -3.21
CA PRO A 89 3.34 -9.46 -1.86
C PRO A 89 4.48 -10.37 -1.37
N ARG A 90 4.76 -11.52 -2.01
CA ARG A 90 5.84 -12.46 -1.61
C ARG A 90 7.21 -11.94 -2.01
N TRP A 91 7.29 -11.52 -3.26
CA TRP A 91 8.46 -10.90 -3.87
C TRP A 91 7.93 -9.69 -4.61
N SER A 92 8.47 -8.52 -4.30
CA SER A 92 8.04 -7.27 -4.91
C SER A 92 9.29 -6.61 -5.46
N SER A 93 9.30 -6.36 -6.76
CA SER A 93 10.32 -5.51 -7.38
C SER A 93 10.14 -4.06 -6.90
N SER A 94 11.15 -3.22 -7.15
CA SER A 94 11.04 -1.79 -6.85
C SER A 94 9.91 -1.14 -7.67
N ALA A 95 9.38 0.00 -7.22
CA ALA A 95 8.32 0.70 -7.94
C ALA A 95 8.69 0.99 -9.41
N GLY A 96 9.93 1.42 -9.65
CA GLY A 96 10.45 1.66 -11.00
C GLY A 96 10.55 0.39 -11.85
N ASP A 97 10.98 -0.73 -11.24
CA ASP A 97 11.04 -2.02 -11.94
C ASP A 97 9.64 -2.58 -12.25
N GLN A 98 8.64 -2.27 -11.41
CA GLN A 98 7.25 -2.64 -11.66
C GLN A 98 6.60 -1.82 -12.77
N ASP A 99 6.85 -0.51 -12.83
CA ASP A 99 6.30 0.36 -13.87
C ASP A 99 6.96 0.14 -15.23
N LYS A 100 8.23 -0.27 -15.25
CA LYS A 100 9.06 -0.38 -16.46
C LYS A 100 8.43 -1.25 -17.57
N PRO A 101 7.90 -2.46 -17.32
CA PRO A 101 7.21 -3.24 -18.35
C PRO A 101 5.98 -2.53 -18.93
N CYS A 102 5.18 -1.87 -18.08
CA CYS A 102 3.99 -1.13 -18.51
C CYS A 102 4.39 0.05 -19.40
N LEU A 103 5.36 0.84 -18.96
CA LEU A 103 5.87 2.01 -19.70
C LEU A 103 6.57 1.61 -21.00
N GLY A 104 7.16 0.42 -21.08
CA GLY A 104 7.72 -0.10 -22.33
C GLY A 104 6.75 -0.07 -23.51
N CYS A 105 5.44 -0.23 -23.25
CA CYS A 105 4.40 -0.10 -24.26
C CYS A 105 3.59 1.20 -24.13
N HIS A 106 3.25 1.61 -22.89
CA HIS A 106 2.27 2.67 -22.65
C HIS A 106 2.83 4.08 -22.44
N GLU A 107 4.15 4.23 -22.41
CA GLU A 107 4.78 5.55 -22.18
C GLU A 107 4.46 6.57 -23.28
N GLN A 108 4.05 6.13 -24.47
CA GLN A 108 3.73 7.05 -25.57
C GLN A 108 2.23 7.34 -25.71
N ASP A 109 1.36 6.62 -25.01
CA ASP A 109 -0.10 6.72 -25.12
C ASP A 109 -0.77 7.15 -23.80
N ALA A 110 -1.41 6.23 -23.08
CA ALA A 110 -2.12 6.42 -21.83
C ALA A 110 -1.23 6.99 -20.72
N ALA A 111 0.08 6.72 -20.74
CA ALA A 111 1.04 7.14 -19.72
C ALA A 111 2.03 8.22 -20.20
N ARG A 112 1.70 8.99 -21.25
CA ARG A 112 2.60 10.00 -21.86
C ARG A 112 3.20 11.00 -20.88
N SER A 113 2.47 11.38 -19.84
CA SER A 113 2.91 12.35 -18.83
C SER A 113 3.29 11.72 -17.50
N TRP A 114 3.41 10.38 -17.43
CA TRP A 114 3.60 9.65 -16.18
C TRP A 114 4.85 10.07 -15.42
N ARG A 115 5.93 10.40 -16.13
CA ARG A 115 7.18 10.89 -15.54
C ARG A 115 7.06 12.20 -14.76
N HIS A 116 5.94 12.90 -14.93
CA HIS A 116 5.64 14.11 -14.18
C HIS A 116 4.43 13.91 -13.27
N ALA A 117 3.70 12.80 -13.37
CA ALA A 117 2.45 12.60 -12.66
C ALA A 117 2.63 12.69 -11.16
N LEU A 118 1.68 13.35 -10.49
CA LEU A 118 1.68 13.43 -9.02
C LEU A 118 1.65 12.04 -8.40
N HIS A 119 0.90 11.08 -8.97
CA HIS A 119 0.90 9.70 -8.48
C HIS A 119 2.30 9.06 -8.52
N MET A 120 3.03 9.20 -9.64
CA MET A 120 4.40 8.68 -9.75
C MET A 120 5.34 9.32 -8.72
N HIS A 121 5.29 10.66 -8.59
CA HIS A 121 6.10 11.38 -7.58
C HIS A 121 5.78 10.97 -6.14
N ASN A 122 4.59 10.41 -5.92
CA ASN A 122 4.14 9.88 -4.64
C ASN A 122 4.32 8.36 -4.51
N ASN A 123 5.19 7.77 -5.33
CA ASN A 123 5.56 6.36 -5.31
C ASN A 123 4.36 5.42 -5.48
N ILE A 124 3.35 5.87 -6.23
CA ILE A 124 2.23 5.06 -6.71
C ILE A 124 2.63 4.47 -8.07
N THR A 125 2.47 3.16 -8.23
CA THR A 125 2.77 2.42 -9.45
C THR A 125 1.52 2.18 -10.29
N CYS A 126 1.68 1.77 -11.56
CA CYS A 126 0.55 1.43 -12.44
C CYS A 126 -0.40 0.43 -11.78
N ILE A 127 0.16 -0.60 -11.16
CA ILE A 127 -0.58 -1.69 -10.51
C ILE A 127 -1.13 -1.34 -9.14
N THR A 128 -0.89 -0.13 -8.63
CA THR A 128 -1.59 0.34 -7.43
C THR A 128 -3.08 0.56 -7.72
N CYS A 129 -3.40 0.98 -8.95
CA CYS A 129 -4.77 1.22 -9.41
C CYS A 129 -5.26 0.12 -10.37
N HIS A 130 -4.41 -0.29 -11.30
CA HIS A 130 -4.75 -1.30 -12.31
C HIS A 130 -4.56 -2.72 -11.75
N ASP A 131 -5.53 -3.58 -12.02
CA ASP A 131 -5.35 -5.02 -11.89
C ASP A 131 -5.42 -5.64 -13.29
N ILE A 132 -4.33 -6.28 -13.71
CA ILE A 132 -4.26 -6.95 -15.03
C ILE A 132 -4.62 -8.43 -14.92
N HIS A 133 -4.65 -8.99 -13.71
CA HIS A 133 -5.01 -10.38 -13.43
C HIS A 133 -6.52 -10.50 -13.15
N THR A 134 -7.31 -9.85 -13.99
CA THR A 134 -8.78 -9.83 -13.94
C THR A 134 -9.32 -9.70 -15.36
N ALA A 135 -10.52 -10.22 -15.59
CA ALA A 135 -11.22 -10.05 -16.87
C ALA A 135 -11.61 -8.58 -17.11
N GLU A 136 -11.96 -7.86 -16.04
CA GLU A 136 -12.34 -6.45 -16.10
C GLU A 136 -11.63 -5.65 -15.00
N ASP A 137 -10.94 -4.59 -15.40
CA ASP A 137 -10.17 -3.72 -14.52
C ASP A 137 -11.07 -2.62 -13.93
N LYS A 138 -11.21 -2.63 -12.60
CA LYS A 138 -12.17 -1.78 -11.87
C LYS A 138 -11.97 -0.28 -12.10
N VAL A 139 -10.73 0.16 -12.33
CA VAL A 139 -10.44 1.59 -12.55
C VAL A 139 -10.86 2.08 -13.94
N GLN A 140 -11.02 1.16 -14.90
CA GLN A 140 -11.52 1.46 -16.25
C GLN A 140 -13.05 1.44 -16.34
N VAL A 141 -13.72 0.87 -15.34
CA VAL A 141 -15.19 0.79 -15.30
C VAL A 141 -15.76 2.01 -14.60
N ALA A 142 -16.57 2.79 -15.33
CA ALA A 142 -17.20 4.02 -14.85
C ALA A 142 -17.89 3.90 -13.48
N SER A 143 -18.59 2.78 -13.21
CA SER A 143 -19.35 2.57 -11.98
C SER A 143 -18.50 2.18 -10.77
N SER A 144 -17.29 1.64 -10.98
CA SER A 144 -16.37 1.23 -9.90
C SER A 144 -15.12 2.09 -9.78
N GLN A 145 -14.82 2.95 -10.75
CA GLN A 145 -13.65 3.83 -10.74
C GLN A 145 -13.55 4.66 -9.46
N GLY A 146 -14.68 5.24 -9.01
CA GLY A 146 -14.72 6.03 -7.78
C GLY A 146 -14.28 5.24 -6.54
N ALA A 147 -14.58 3.93 -6.46
CA ALA A 147 -14.16 3.10 -5.33
C ALA A 147 -12.63 2.93 -5.27
N VAL A 148 -11.94 2.92 -6.41
CA VAL A 148 -10.47 2.87 -6.46
C VAL A 148 -9.90 4.20 -5.97
N CYS A 149 -10.32 5.31 -6.58
CA CYS A 149 -9.81 6.66 -6.27
C CYS A 149 -10.08 7.06 -4.80
N GLU A 150 -11.28 6.78 -4.29
CA GLU A 150 -11.70 7.11 -2.92
C GLU A 150 -10.99 6.28 -1.83
N THR A 151 -10.15 5.31 -2.21
CA THR A 151 -9.26 4.63 -1.26
C THR A 151 -8.29 5.63 -0.62
N CYS A 152 -7.74 6.54 -1.42
CA CYS A 152 -6.84 7.60 -0.97
C CYS A 152 -7.53 8.98 -0.95
N HIS A 153 -8.34 9.30 -1.96
CA HIS A 153 -9.06 10.57 -2.06
C HIS A 153 -10.35 10.56 -1.22
N LYS A 154 -10.17 10.55 0.11
CA LYS A 154 -11.27 10.33 1.06
C LYS A 154 -12.28 11.48 1.13
N ALA A 155 -11.82 12.72 0.93
CA ALA A 155 -12.71 13.89 0.93
C ALA A 155 -13.86 13.74 -0.10
N GLN A 156 -13.59 13.03 -1.19
CA GLN A 156 -14.53 12.79 -2.29
C GLN A 156 -15.61 11.77 -1.93
N LYS A 157 -15.46 11.02 -0.82
CA LYS A 157 -16.51 10.10 -0.34
C LYS A 157 -17.82 10.81 -0.02
N GLN A 158 -17.76 12.11 0.29
CA GLN A 158 -18.92 12.98 0.56
C GLN A 158 -19.64 13.44 -0.73
N GLY A 159 -19.14 13.04 -1.91
CA GLY A 159 -19.70 13.38 -3.20
C GLY A 159 -19.26 14.75 -3.72
N ILE A 160 -19.53 15.01 -5.00
CA ILE A 160 -19.14 16.26 -5.67
C ILE A 160 -19.98 17.43 -5.15
N HIS A 161 -19.31 18.53 -4.78
CA HIS A 161 -19.91 19.70 -4.12
C HIS A 161 -20.61 19.35 -2.79
N GLY A 162 -20.11 18.33 -2.07
CA GLY A 162 -20.71 17.84 -0.83
C GLY A 162 -22.10 17.21 -1.00
N MET A 163 -22.47 16.80 -2.22
CA MET A 163 -23.78 16.21 -2.51
C MET A 163 -23.78 14.68 -2.34
N GLU A 164 -23.64 14.21 -1.11
CA GLU A 164 -23.54 12.77 -0.80
C GLU A 164 -24.71 11.95 -1.39
N ARG A 165 -25.94 12.47 -1.28
CA ARG A 165 -27.16 11.85 -1.85
C ARG A 165 -27.12 11.62 -3.37
N ARG A 166 -26.18 12.26 -4.08
CA ARG A 166 -26.01 12.15 -5.54
C ARG A 166 -24.82 11.27 -5.93
N LYS A 167 -24.04 10.77 -4.97
CA LYS A 167 -22.79 10.01 -5.21
C LYS A 167 -22.92 8.92 -6.27
N LYS A 168 -23.97 8.10 -6.21
CA LYS A 168 -24.24 7.02 -7.18
C LYS A 168 -24.48 7.50 -8.63
N ARG A 169 -24.59 8.81 -8.84
CA ARG A 169 -24.80 9.46 -10.15
C ARG A 169 -23.68 10.47 -10.46
N ASN A 170 -22.59 10.45 -9.71
CA ASN A 170 -21.42 11.25 -10.07
C ASN A 170 -20.81 10.69 -11.36
N PRO A 171 -20.23 11.56 -12.21
CA PRO A 171 -19.40 11.10 -13.31
C PRO A 171 -18.19 10.31 -12.80
N PRO A 172 -17.59 9.45 -13.64
CA PRO A 172 -16.25 8.95 -13.43
C PRO A 172 -15.27 10.10 -13.17
N CYS A 173 -14.31 9.89 -12.27
CA CYS A 173 -13.24 10.84 -11.97
C CYS A 173 -12.48 11.26 -13.23
N THR A 174 -12.32 10.33 -14.19
CA THR A 174 -11.60 10.56 -15.45
C THR A 174 -12.32 11.49 -16.44
N GLU A 175 -13.59 11.81 -16.20
CA GLU A 175 -14.28 12.88 -16.95
C GLU A 175 -13.74 14.27 -16.59
N CYS A 176 -13.08 14.40 -15.44
CA CYS A 176 -12.51 15.66 -14.97
C CYS A 176 -10.99 15.61 -14.81
N HIS A 177 -10.41 14.47 -14.42
CA HIS A 177 -8.99 14.34 -14.09
C HIS A 177 -8.30 13.35 -15.01
N ASN A 178 -6.99 13.50 -15.21
CA ASN A 178 -6.17 12.46 -15.78
C ASN A 178 -5.23 11.94 -14.68
N PRO A 179 -5.36 10.67 -14.25
CA PRO A 179 -4.52 10.14 -13.16
C PRO A 179 -3.05 9.96 -13.55
N HIS A 180 -2.70 10.08 -14.84
CA HIS A 180 -1.34 9.89 -15.35
C HIS A 180 -0.62 11.20 -15.68
N ASN A 181 -1.15 12.36 -15.29
CA ASN A 181 -0.50 13.64 -15.46
C ASN A 181 -0.38 14.41 -14.14
N HIS A 182 0.23 15.59 -14.20
CA HIS A 182 0.36 16.53 -13.09
C HIS A 182 -0.53 17.75 -13.25
N GLU A 183 -1.26 17.82 -14.37
CA GLU A 183 -2.09 18.97 -14.66
C GLU A 183 -3.36 18.88 -13.81
N ASP A 184 -3.81 20.03 -13.35
CA ASP A 184 -5.10 20.13 -12.69
C ASP A 184 -6.22 19.68 -13.64
N ALA A 185 -7.37 19.35 -13.06
CA ALA A 185 -8.57 18.94 -13.79
C ALA A 185 -8.96 19.88 -14.95
N GLN A 186 -8.53 21.15 -14.88
CA GLN A 186 -8.80 22.15 -15.89
C GLN A 186 -8.37 21.72 -17.29
N ALA A 187 -7.17 21.14 -17.44
CA ALA A 187 -6.66 20.77 -18.77
C ALA A 187 -7.53 19.68 -19.42
N GLN A 188 -7.85 18.63 -18.67
CA GLN A 188 -8.74 17.56 -19.11
C GLN A 188 -10.13 18.10 -19.44
N MET A 189 -10.70 18.92 -18.56
CA MET A 189 -12.04 19.50 -18.73
C MET A 189 -12.15 20.52 -19.86
N LEU A 190 -11.06 21.22 -20.22
CA LEU A 190 -11.01 22.06 -21.41
C LEU A 190 -10.97 21.19 -22.66
N SER A 191 -10.16 20.13 -22.66
CA SER A 191 -9.99 19.23 -23.82
C SER A 191 -11.26 18.45 -24.17
N ASN A 192 -12.08 18.12 -23.18
CA ASN A 192 -13.31 17.33 -23.36
C ASN A 192 -14.60 18.16 -23.34
N GLY A 193 -14.51 19.49 -23.42
CA GLY A 193 -15.68 20.36 -23.47
C GLY A 193 -16.52 20.36 -22.18
N SER A 194 -15.88 20.19 -21.03
CA SER A 194 -16.50 20.15 -19.70
C SER A 194 -17.47 18.97 -19.49
N ALA A 195 -17.15 17.79 -20.07
CA ALA A 195 -17.99 16.60 -20.01
C ALA A 195 -18.41 16.22 -18.58
N GLY A 196 -17.49 16.31 -17.61
CA GLY A 196 -17.80 16.04 -16.20
C GLY A 196 -18.85 16.99 -15.59
N CYS A 197 -18.86 18.27 -15.99
CA CYS A 197 -19.92 19.20 -15.58
C CYS A 197 -21.25 18.81 -16.23
N LEU A 198 -21.22 18.52 -17.54
CA LEU A 198 -22.40 18.21 -18.34
C LEU A 198 -23.06 16.88 -17.98
N TYR A 199 -22.35 15.99 -17.27
CA TYR A 199 -22.90 14.77 -16.71
C TYR A 199 -24.06 15.05 -15.74
N CYS A 200 -23.97 16.14 -14.98
CA CYS A 200 -25.02 16.56 -14.03
C CYS A 200 -25.76 17.83 -14.47
N HIS A 201 -25.06 18.75 -15.15
CA HIS A 201 -25.57 20.05 -15.54
C HIS A 201 -26.08 20.02 -16.98
N ASP A 202 -27.37 20.32 -17.12
CA ASP A 202 -28.04 20.39 -18.40
C ASP A 202 -28.45 21.84 -18.67
N LEU A 203 -27.92 22.42 -19.75
CA LEU A 203 -28.13 23.83 -20.10
C LEU A 203 -29.62 24.16 -20.34
N GLU A 204 -30.37 23.25 -20.99
CA GLU A 204 -31.78 23.44 -21.29
C GLU A 204 -32.63 23.44 -20.02
N ARG A 205 -32.40 22.46 -19.15
CA ARG A 205 -33.05 22.35 -17.84
C ARG A 205 -32.71 23.54 -16.96
N MET A 206 -31.46 24.02 -16.98
CA MET A 206 -31.06 25.22 -16.25
C MET A 206 -31.74 26.48 -16.78
N ALA A 207 -31.88 26.63 -18.10
CA ALA A 207 -32.58 27.74 -18.71
C ALA A 207 -34.07 27.77 -18.31
N GLY A 208 -34.72 26.61 -18.24
CA GLY A 208 -36.11 26.46 -17.80
C GLY A 208 -36.31 26.54 -16.28
N SER A 209 -35.26 26.37 -15.48
CA SER A 209 -35.37 26.27 -14.02
C SER A 209 -35.67 27.61 -13.35
N LYS A 210 -36.58 27.61 -12.36
CA LYS A 210 -36.85 28.76 -11.48
C LYS A 210 -35.74 29.01 -10.46
N ARG A 211 -34.84 28.03 -10.26
CA ARG A 211 -33.71 28.14 -9.30
C ARG A 211 -32.51 28.90 -9.85
N VAL A 212 -32.45 29.11 -11.16
CA VAL A 212 -31.38 29.86 -11.82
C VAL A 212 -31.85 31.30 -12.01
N SER A 213 -31.06 32.28 -11.57
CA SER A 213 -31.41 33.70 -11.68
C SER A 213 -31.46 34.16 -13.14
N ALA A 214 -32.25 35.20 -13.44
CA ALA A 214 -32.30 35.78 -14.79
C ALA A 214 -30.91 36.24 -15.30
N LYS A 215 -30.08 36.78 -14.38
CA LYS A 215 -28.70 37.18 -14.67
C LYS A 215 -27.85 35.97 -15.07
N ALA A 216 -27.87 34.87 -14.31
CA ALA A 216 -27.12 33.66 -14.67
C ALA A 216 -27.60 33.07 -16.01
N LYS A 217 -28.91 33.06 -16.27
CA LYS A 217 -29.45 32.63 -17.57
C LYS A 217 -28.94 33.48 -18.72
N SER A 218 -28.79 34.79 -18.55
CA SER A 218 -28.23 35.66 -19.60
C SER A 218 -26.77 35.33 -19.91
N TYR A 219 -25.96 34.98 -18.89
CA TYR A 219 -24.57 34.56 -19.11
C TYR A 219 -24.49 33.20 -19.78
N HIS A 220 -25.30 32.21 -19.39
CA HIS A 220 -25.26 30.88 -20.01
C HIS A 220 -25.61 30.86 -21.50
N LYS A 221 -26.24 31.91 -22.06
CA LYS A 221 -26.48 32.01 -23.51
C LYS A 221 -25.20 31.95 -24.34
N VAL A 222 -24.05 32.34 -23.78
CA VAL A 222 -22.75 32.25 -24.48
C VAL A 222 -22.34 30.81 -24.77
N MET A 223 -22.89 29.84 -24.03
CA MET A 223 -22.65 28.41 -24.22
C MET A 223 -23.31 27.84 -25.48
N ASN A 224 -24.09 28.64 -26.22
CA ASN A 224 -24.54 28.26 -27.56
C ASN A 224 -23.36 28.19 -28.57
N ASN A 225 -22.20 28.79 -28.24
CA ASN A 225 -20.97 28.57 -28.99
C ASN A 225 -20.28 27.28 -28.49
N PRO A 226 -20.12 26.25 -29.33
CA PRO A 226 -19.50 24.98 -28.95
C PRO A 226 -18.01 25.08 -28.57
N GLU A 227 -17.35 26.19 -28.90
CA GLU A 227 -15.95 26.44 -28.49
C GLU A 227 -15.83 26.94 -27.04
N ARG A 228 -16.97 27.29 -26.39
CA ARG A 228 -16.99 27.77 -25.01
C ARG A 228 -17.09 26.61 -24.04
N THR A 229 -16.33 26.68 -22.96
CA THR A 229 -16.35 25.68 -21.89
C THR A 229 -16.94 26.27 -20.62
N CYS A 230 -17.39 25.41 -19.69
CA CYS A 230 -17.86 25.87 -18.38
C CYS A 230 -16.74 26.59 -17.61
N LEU A 231 -15.49 26.16 -17.84
CA LEU A 231 -14.28 26.70 -17.22
C LEU A 231 -13.86 28.05 -17.78
N ASP A 232 -14.49 28.58 -18.82
CA ASP A 232 -14.24 29.96 -19.26
C ASP A 232 -14.68 30.99 -18.20
N CYS A 233 -15.61 30.60 -17.31
CA CYS A 233 -16.16 31.45 -16.26
C CYS A 233 -16.13 30.80 -14.87
N HIS A 234 -16.20 29.46 -14.78
CA HIS A 234 -16.28 28.72 -13.53
C HIS A 234 -14.93 28.09 -13.11
N GLN A 235 -13.84 28.83 -13.27
CA GLN A 235 -12.51 28.38 -12.82
C GLN A 235 -12.47 28.27 -11.30
N GLY A 236 -12.06 27.10 -10.78
CA GLY A 236 -11.90 26.88 -9.34
C GLY A 236 -13.12 26.31 -8.61
N ILE A 237 -14.13 25.77 -9.30
CA ILE A 237 -15.16 24.97 -8.63
C ILE A 237 -14.54 23.65 -8.17
N ALA A 238 -14.20 23.56 -6.89
CA ALA A 238 -13.72 22.34 -6.27
C ALA A 238 -14.89 21.46 -5.84
N HIS A 239 -14.74 20.13 -5.98
CA HIS A 239 -15.70 19.17 -5.45
C HIS A 239 -15.63 19.02 -3.92
N ALA A 240 -14.59 19.55 -3.27
CA ALA A 240 -14.37 19.56 -1.81
C ALA A 240 -13.52 20.79 -1.40
N PRO A 241 -13.61 21.28 -0.14
CA PRO A 241 -12.73 22.35 0.37
C PRO A 241 -11.24 21.99 0.31
N ALA A 242 -10.36 22.97 0.11
CA ALA A 242 -8.91 22.73 0.00
C ALA A 242 -8.28 22.18 1.28
N ASP A 243 -8.88 22.46 2.44
CA ASP A 243 -8.48 22.01 3.77
C ASP A 243 -9.20 20.72 4.22
N SER A 244 -9.98 20.10 3.33
CA SER A 244 -10.77 18.90 3.67
C SER A 244 -10.00 17.59 3.68
N ALA A 245 -8.73 17.61 3.26
CA ALA A 245 -7.86 16.44 3.28
C ALA A 245 -6.59 16.74 4.12
N PRO A 246 -6.20 15.86 5.05
CA PRO A 246 -4.93 15.99 5.73
C PRO A 246 -3.77 15.88 4.72
N PRO A 247 -2.60 16.50 4.99
CA PRO A 247 -1.41 16.29 4.18
C PRO A 247 -1.11 14.79 4.06
N MET A 248 -0.94 14.28 2.84
CA MET A 248 -0.56 12.87 2.64
C MET A 248 0.89 12.60 3.06
N HIS A 249 1.74 13.63 3.00
CA HIS A 249 3.12 13.54 3.43
C HIS A 249 3.25 13.84 4.92
N PRO A 250 4.21 13.18 5.59
CA PRO A 250 4.58 13.61 6.92
C PRO A 250 5.13 15.04 6.90
N GLU A 251 4.70 15.84 7.87
CA GLU A 251 5.30 17.14 8.17
C GLU A 251 6.23 16.96 9.37
N PRO A 252 7.56 17.04 9.18
CA PRO A 252 8.51 16.70 10.24
C PRO A 252 8.42 17.70 11.39
N ALA A 253 8.17 17.20 12.60
CA ALA A 253 8.14 18.02 13.81
C ALA A 253 8.93 17.37 14.95
N PRO A 254 9.54 18.14 15.88
CA PRO A 254 10.16 17.59 17.07
C PRO A 254 9.13 17.01 18.05
N SER A 255 7.88 17.44 17.95
CA SER A 255 6.77 16.90 18.74
C SER A 255 5.44 17.03 18.02
N ALA A 256 4.53 16.09 18.28
CA ALA A 256 3.19 16.09 17.74
C ALA A 256 2.25 15.25 18.62
N ASP A 257 0.94 15.52 18.49
CA ASP A 257 -0.09 14.62 19.03
C ASP A 257 -0.28 13.42 18.10
N VAL A 258 -0.32 12.23 18.69
CA VAL A 258 -0.54 10.95 18.03
C VAL A 258 -1.78 10.30 18.60
N THR A 259 -2.70 9.91 17.73
CA THR A 259 -3.87 9.12 18.12
C THR A 259 -3.52 7.63 18.15
N LEU A 260 -3.62 7.04 19.33
CA LEU A 260 -3.64 5.59 19.51
C LEU A 260 -5.08 5.11 19.40
N PHE A 261 -5.32 4.00 18.69
CA PHE A 261 -6.66 3.45 18.50
C PHE A 261 -6.66 1.95 18.77
N TYR A 262 -7.84 1.41 19.09
CA TYR A 262 -7.99 -0.04 19.24
C TYR A 262 -8.02 -0.70 17.85
N PRO A 263 -7.07 -1.61 17.54
CA PRO A 263 -6.88 -2.12 16.18
C PRO A 263 -7.83 -3.26 15.79
N GLY A 264 -8.69 -3.72 16.71
CA GLY A 264 -9.53 -4.89 16.50
C GLY A 264 -8.72 -6.17 16.27
N MET A 265 -9.40 -7.23 15.83
CA MET A 265 -8.81 -8.55 15.56
C MET A 265 -8.83 -8.81 14.06
N THR A 266 -7.82 -8.31 13.34
CA THR A 266 -7.76 -8.37 11.87
C THR A 266 -6.56 -9.20 11.42
N ASP A 267 -6.74 -10.39 10.86
CA ASP A 267 -5.58 -11.18 10.41
C ASP A 267 -4.97 -10.67 9.09
N SER A 268 -3.73 -11.09 8.84
CA SER A 268 -2.97 -10.71 7.65
C SER A 268 -3.60 -11.17 6.32
N ASP A 269 -4.38 -12.26 6.34
CA ASP A 269 -5.06 -12.78 5.15
C ASP A 269 -6.16 -11.81 4.72
N TRP A 270 -6.98 -11.36 5.66
CA TRP A 270 -7.97 -10.32 5.39
C TRP A 270 -7.30 -9.03 4.89
N LEU A 271 -6.21 -8.56 5.54
CA LEU A 271 -5.50 -7.35 5.13
C LEU A 271 -4.98 -7.43 3.69
N LEU A 272 -4.45 -8.58 3.30
CA LEU A 272 -3.82 -8.77 2.00
C LEU A 272 -4.78 -9.18 0.90
N HIS A 273 -6.01 -9.63 1.20
CA HIS A 273 -6.92 -10.13 0.16
C HIS A 273 -8.33 -9.51 0.18
N GLN A 274 -8.82 -9.10 1.35
CA GLN A 274 -10.21 -8.66 1.54
C GLN A 274 -10.34 -7.19 1.93
N HIS A 275 -9.29 -6.60 2.51
CA HIS A 275 -9.27 -5.18 2.86
C HIS A 275 -9.51 -4.32 1.61
N PRO A 276 -10.33 -3.26 1.69
CA PRO A 276 -10.57 -2.37 0.55
C PRO A 276 -9.29 -1.76 -0.06
N GLY A 277 -8.29 -1.49 0.77
CA GLY A 277 -6.95 -1.05 0.36
C GLY A 277 -5.93 -2.18 0.17
N SER A 278 -6.38 -3.43 -0.03
CA SER A 278 -5.48 -4.60 -0.12
C SER A 278 -4.54 -4.52 -1.33
N GLN A 279 -5.00 -4.01 -2.48
CA GLN A 279 -4.15 -3.85 -3.66
C GLN A 279 -2.97 -2.89 -3.39
N PRO A 280 -3.19 -1.62 -2.98
CA PRO A 280 -2.09 -0.74 -2.57
C PRO A 280 -1.17 -1.34 -1.49
N LEU A 281 -1.74 -2.03 -0.49
CA LEU A 281 -0.96 -2.67 0.58
C LEU A 281 -0.02 -3.77 0.03
N ARG A 282 -0.50 -4.59 -0.91
CA ARG A 282 0.34 -5.59 -1.60
C ARG A 282 1.48 -4.94 -2.38
N GLN A 283 1.26 -3.73 -2.91
CA GLN A 283 2.26 -2.93 -3.63
C GLN A 283 3.14 -2.07 -2.72
N GLY A 284 2.96 -2.17 -1.41
CA GLY A 284 3.85 -1.56 -0.44
C GLY A 284 3.45 -0.21 0.10
N ALA A 285 2.20 0.20 -0.14
CA ALA A 285 1.61 1.28 0.64
C ALA A 285 1.64 0.92 2.13
N ASN A 286 1.94 1.90 2.97
CA ASN A 286 1.91 1.76 4.43
C ASN A 286 0.53 2.14 4.99
N CYS A 287 0.20 1.65 6.18
CA CYS A 287 -1.12 1.88 6.76
C CYS A 287 -1.41 3.38 6.97
N LEU A 288 -0.38 4.17 7.34
CA LEU A 288 -0.52 5.60 7.62
C LEU A 288 -0.79 6.43 6.35
N GLN A 289 -0.21 6.07 5.21
CA GLN A 289 -0.48 6.71 3.91
C GLN A 289 -1.96 6.70 3.58
N CYS A 290 -2.65 5.61 3.91
CA CYS A 290 -4.08 5.54 3.72
C CYS A 290 -4.83 6.14 4.91
N HIS A 291 -4.45 5.84 6.16
CA HIS A 291 -5.29 6.08 7.34
C HIS A 291 -4.91 7.29 8.21
N ARG A 292 -3.96 8.13 7.79
CA ARG A 292 -3.62 9.38 8.48
C ARG A 292 -4.86 10.24 8.70
N GLY A 293 -5.15 10.56 9.95
CA GLY A 293 -6.29 11.36 10.37
C GLY A 293 -7.59 10.57 10.62
N ASP A 294 -7.64 9.29 10.28
CA ASP A 294 -8.81 8.43 10.47
C ASP A 294 -8.70 7.53 11.73
N GLU A 295 -7.60 7.60 12.48
CA GLU A 295 -7.25 6.65 13.54
C GLU A 295 -8.36 6.55 14.61
N ALA A 296 -8.91 7.69 15.03
CA ALA A 296 -10.00 7.71 16.01
C ALA A 296 -11.26 7.03 15.49
N ALA A 297 -11.70 7.36 14.27
CA ALA A 297 -12.88 6.78 13.64
C ALA A 297 -12.69 5.28 13.36
N MET A 298 -11.48 4.86 12.97
CA MET A 298 -11.13 3.45 12.87
C MET A 298 -11.27 2.74 14.21
N GLY A 299 -10.72 3.34 15.28
CA GLY A 299 -10.85 2.81 16.63
C GLY A 299 -12.31 2.57 17.00
N GLU A 300 -13.19 3.54 16.76
CA GLU A 300 -14.62 3.44 17.05
C GLU A 300 -15.28 2.27 16.29
N ILE A 301 -15.03 2.16 14.98
CA ILE A 301 -15.57 1.08 14.14
C ILE A 301 -15.06 -0.28 14.59
N LEU A 302 -13.77 -0.40 14.90
CA LEU A 302 -13.12 -1.66 15.27
C LEU A 302 -13.44 -2.08 16.71
N ALA A 303 -13.66 -1.12 17.60
CA ALA A 303 -14.09 -1.38 18.96
C ALA A 303 -15.52 -1.89 18.99
N ASP A 304 -16.43 -1.37 18.15
CA ASP A 304 -17.85 -1.74 18.11
C ASP A 304 -18.47 -1.77 19.53
N GLY A 305 -18.15 -0.76 20.34
CA GLY A 305 -18.58 -0.64 21.74
C GLY A 305 -17.93 -1.61 22.74
N SER A 306 -17.05 -2.51 22.30
CA SER A 306 -16.37 -3.47 23.18
C SER A 306 -15.25 -2.86 24.03
N ILE A 307 -14.77 -1.66 23.68
CA ILE A 307 -13.72 -0.91 24.37
C ILE A 307 -14.07 0.57 24.37
N ASP A 308 -13.95 1.21 25.54
CA ASP A 308 -14.16 2.66 25.74
C ASP A 308 -13.02 3.23 26.62
N PRO A 309 -12.33 4.31 26.20
CA PRO A 309 -12.43 4.95 24.90
C PRO A 309 -11.85 4.08 23.79
N ALA A 310 -12.41 4.15 22.59
CA ALA A 310 -11.91 3.39 21.43
C ALA A 310 -10.57 3.93 20.88
N ALA A 311 -10.27 5.19 21.17
CA ALA A 311 -9.02 5.86 20.84
C ALA A 311 -8.57 6.82 21.95
N ARG A 312 -7.26 7.09 22.01
CA ARG A 312 -6.62 7.97 23.00
C ARG A 312 -5.50 8.76 22.35
N ASN A 313 -5.38 10.02 22.71
CA ASN A 313 -4.29 10.86 22.23
C ASN A 313 -3.10 10.81 23.20
N ILE A 314 -1.91 10.76 22.63
CA ILE A 314 -0.63 10.94 23.32
C ILE A 314 0.12 12.09 22.65
N ALA A 315 0.90 12.86 23.40
CA ALA A 315 1.91 13.75 22.86
C ALA A 315 3.23 12.98 22.78
N LEU A 316 3.81 12.91 21.59
CA LEU A 316 5.09 12.27 21.32
C LEU A 316 6.12 13.34 20.97
N ALA A 317 7.30 13.28 21.58
CA ALA A 317 8.37 14.24 21.33
C ALA A 317 9.73 13.57 21.28
N PHE A 318 10.60 14.11 20.44
CA PHE A 318 11.97 13.65 20.21
C PHE A 318 12.95 14.79 20.37
N ALA A 319 14.11 14.48 20.96
CA ALA A 319 15.22 15.42 21.09
C ALA A 319 16.54 14.66 21.12
N VAL A 320 17.63 15.32 20.74
CA VAL A 320 18.99 14.80 20.95
C VAL A 320 19.70 15.64 21.99
N THR A 321 20.12 15.01 23.09
CA THR A 321 20.92 15.66 24.14
C THR A 321 22.11 14.77 24.47
N ASP A 322 23.31 15.33 24.53
CA ASP A 322 24.54 14.63 24.93
C ASP A 322 24.78 13.29 24.20
N ASN A 323 24.55 13.27 22.88
CA ASN A 323 24.65 12.08 22.03
C ASN A 323 23.69 10.94 22.44
N ALA A 324 22.53 11.29 22.98
CA ALA A 324 21.45 10.37 23.27
C ALA A 324 20.14 10.86 22.64
N LEU A 325 19.39 9.91 22.06
CA LEU A 325 18.01 10.11 21.66
C LEU A 325 17.12 10.08 22.90
N GLN A 326 16.39 11.16 23.12
CA GLN A 326 15.31 11.22 24.08
C GLN A 326 13.97 11.06 23.37
N VAL A 327 13.13 10.16 23.86
CA VAL A 327 11.77 9.90 23.40
C VAL A 327 10.81 10.14 24.54
N SER A 328 9.99 11.18 24.44
CA SER A 328 9.01 11.53 25.47
C SER A 328 7.60 11.18 25.03
N VAL A 329 6.91 10.39 25.84
CA VAL A 329 5.50 10.03 25.65
C VAL A 329 4.69 10.63 26.80
N SER A 330 3.76 11.53 26.49
CA SER A 330 2.89 12.21 27.46
C SER A 330 1.43 11.94 27.17
N TRP A 331 0.62 11.61 28.17
CA TRP A 331 -0.81 11.34 27.96
C TRP A 331 -1.64 11.60 29.21
N GLN A 332 -2.96 11.69 29.02
CA GLN A 332 -3.91 11.72 30.12
C GLN A 332 -3.98 10.34 30.78
N ALA A 333 -3.40 10.23 31.98
CA ALA A 333 -3.25 8.95 32.67
C ALA A 333 -4.59 8.42 33.18
N SER A 334 -4.77 7.10 33.07
CA SER A 334 -5.85 6.36 33.72
C SER A 334 -5.28 5.41 34.78
N SER A 335 -6.04 5.16 35.84
CA SER A 335 -5.70 4.12 36.84
C SER A 335 -5.60 2.73 36.21
N ASP A 336 -6.25 2.53 35.07
CA ASP A 336 -6.19 1.26 34.35
C ASP A 336 -4.94 1.10 33.49
N ASP A 337 -4.12 2.14 33.28
CA ASP A 337 -2.92 2.04 32.45
C ASP A 337 -1.88 1.10 33.10
N GLN A 338 -1.49 0.03 32.42
CA GLN A 338 -0.56 -0.99 32.93
C GLN A 338 0.77 -1.03 32.18
N GLN A 339 0.75 -0.76 30.88
CA GLN A 339 1.92 -0.99 30.04
C GLN A 339 2.03 0.06 28.94
N LEU A 340 3.23 0.61 28.77
CA LEU A 340 3.60 1.43 27.63
C LEU A 340 4.67 0.67 26.84
N SER A 341 4.48 0.51 25.54
CA SER A 341 5.49 -0.10 24.66
C SER A 341 5.79 0.78 23.46
N ILE A 342 7.05 0.73 23.01
CA ILE A 342 7.49 1.35 21.76
C ILE A 342 8.22 0.28 20.96
N MET A 343 7.79 0.05 19.72
CA MET A 343 8.48 -0.85 18.79
C MET A 343 9.19 -0.04 17.72
N TRP A 344 10.37 -0.48 17.31
CA TRP A 344 11.30 0.22 16.45
C TRP A 344 11.81 -0.67 15.34
N GLY A 345 12.14 -0.07 14.20
CA GLY A 345 12.83 -0.71 13.08
C GLY A 345 13.60 0.33 12.28
N ASP A 346 14.69 -0.09 11.65
CA ASP A 346 15.57 0.73 10.80
C ASP A 346 15.13 0.79 9.33
N ARG A 347 13.88 0.40 9.06
CA ARG A 347 13.28 0.26 7.72
C ARG A 347 13.90 -0.80 6.82
N SER A 348 14.91 -1.55 7.27
CA SER A 348 15.43 -2.70 6.52
C SER A 348 14.37 -3.81 6.40
N ASN A 349 13.44 -3.90 7.35
CA ASN A 349 12.29 -4.80 7.28
C ASN A 349 11.06 -4.08 6.70
N ASP A 350 10.77 -4.29 5.42
CA ASP A 350 9.65 -3.65 4.70
C ASP A 350 8.30 -3.89 5.38
N ALA A 351 8.05 -5.09 5.91
CA ALA A 351 6.78 -5.39 6.56
C ALA A 351 6.61 -4.52 7.81
N PHE A 352 7.66 -4.39 8.62
CA PHE A 352 7.65 -3.51 9.78
C PHE A 352 7.60 -2.03 9.38
N ALA A 353 8.35 -1.62 8.36
CA ALA A 353 8.31 -0.24 7.85
C ALA A 353 6.90 0.17 7.40
N ARG A 354 6.12 -0.77 6.83
CA ARG A 354 4.77 -0.53 6.31
C ARG A 354 3.66 -0.69 7.35
N GLY A 355 3.84 -1.58 8.32
CA GLY A 355 2.79 -1.97 9.27
C GLY A 355 3.07 -1.62 10.73
N GLY A 356 4.29 -1.23 11.10
CA GLY A 356 4.68 -0.95 12.48
C GLY A 356 4.32 -2.10 13.42
N CYS A 357 3.69 -1.79 14.55
CA CYS A 357 3.21 -2.77 15.52
C CYS A 357 2.33 -3.88 14.90
N PHE A 358 1.59 -3.58 13.83
CA PHE A 358 0.72 -4.56 13.17
C PHE A 358 1.52 -5.68 12.49
N ALA A 359 2.71 -5.38 11.98
CA ALA A 359 3.57 -6.34 11.30
C ALA A 359 4.12 -7.44 12.23
N ALA A 360 4.00 -7.26 13.54
CA ALA A 360 4.39 -8.21 14.57
C ALA A 360 3.20 -8.93 15.21
N CYS A 361 2.04 -8.25 15.30
CA CYS A 361 0.90 -8.71 16.09
C CYS A 361 -0.25 -9.27 15.23
N HIS A 362 -0.43 -8.81 13.99
CA HIS A 362 -1.53 -9.26 13.13
C HIS A 362 -1.15 -10.48 12.26
N ASN A 363 -0.06 -11.16 12.64
CA ASN A 363 0.32 -12.45 12.10
C ASN A 363 -0.20 -13.56 13.06
N ASP A 364 -1.47 -13.91 12.96
CA ASP A 364 -2.00 -15.15 13.56
C ASP A 364 -1.91 -15.27 15.10
N MET A 365 -1.81 -14.15 15.85
CA MET A 365 -1.72 -14.19 17.32
C MET A 365 -2.92 -14.90 17.96
N ALA A 366 -2.70 -15.57 19.11
CA ALA A 366 -3.77 -16.23 19.84
C ALA A 366 -5.01 -15.34 20.04
N GLY A 367 -6.16 -15.83 19.58
CA GLY A 367 -7.44 -15.12 19.59
C GLY A 367 -7.80 -14.44 18.28
N MET A 368 -6.87 -14.30 17.33
CA MET A 368 -7.15 -13.88 15.96
C MET A 368 -7.74 -15.04 15.15
N SER A 369 -8.59 -14.72 14.17
CA SER A 369 -9.25 -15.73 13.35
C SER A 369 -8.25 -16.68 12.69
N ARG A 370 -8.63 -17.96 12.58
CA ARG A 370 -7.99 -19.02 11.79
C ARG A 370 -6.73 -19.72 12.33
N ASP A 371 -6.09 -19.27 13.40
CA ASP A 371 -4.92 -19.98 13.98
C ASP A 371 -5.27 -21.01 15.10
N ARG A 372 -6.50 -20.96 15.63
CA ARG A 372 -6.96 -21.82 16.75
C ARG A 372 -6.08 -21.72 18.02
N GLY A 373 -5.38 -20.59 18.22
CA GLY A 373 -4.60 -20.31 19.43
C GLY A 373 -3.26 -21.04 19.50
N ARG A 374 -2.63 -21.33 18.36
CA ARG A 374 -1.37 -22.08 18.27
C ARG A 374 -0.13 -21.19 18.31
N VAL A 375 -0.28 -19.88 18.04
CA VAL A 375 0.77 -18.87 18.17
C VAL A 375 0.66 -18.15 19.52
N SER A 376 1.67 -18.30 20.37
CA SER A 376 1.73 -17.70 21.70
C SER A 376 2.65 -16.48 21.81
N GLN A 377 3.45 -16.19 20.77
CA GLN A 377 4.45 -15.11 20.78
C GLN A 377 4.40 -14.28 19.50
N LYS A 378 4.86 -13.03 19.61
CA LYS A 378 5.00 -12.12 18.47
C LYS A 378 6.17 -12.57 17.60
N TYR A 379 6.04 -12.38 16.29
CA TYR A 379 7.11 -12.60 15.32
C TYR A 379 6.85 -11.76 14.08
N LEU A 380 7.90 -11.55 13.29
CA LEU A 380 7.85 -10.86 12.01
C LEU A 380 7.69 -11.87 10.87
N GLY A 381 6.86 -11.55 9.87
CA GLY A 381 6.59 -12.46 8.76
C GLY A 381 7.83 -12.98 8.02
N VAL A 382 8.91 -12.20 7.98
CA VAL A 382 10.21 -12.58 7.35
C VAL A 382 10.85 -13.83 7.98
N SER A 383 10.54 -14.12 9.25
CA SER A 383 11.04 -15.29 9.98
C SER A 383 10.44 -16.62 9.48
N ARG A 384 9.43 -16.58 8.61
CA ARG A 384 8.72 -17.76 8.10
C ARG A 384 9.36 -18.32 6.82
N ALA A 385 9.53 -19.64 6.75
CA ALA A 385 10.01 -20.35 5.57
C ALA A 385 8.90 -20.61 4.53
N GLN A 386 7.63 -20.69 4.97
CA GLN A 386 6.47 -20.88 4.11
C GLN A 386 5.36 -19.87 4.46
N ARG A 387 4.64 -19.37 3.44
CA ARG A 387 3.39 -18.65 3.64
C ARG A 387 2.27 -19.61 4.06
N GLN A 388 1.38 -19.08 4.88
CA GLN A 388 0.25 -19.73 5.53
C GLN A 388 -0.45 -20.78 4.64
N GLN A 389 -0.73 -21.94 5.23
CA GLN A 389 -1.89 -22.76 4.87
C GLN A 389 -2.87 -22.66 6.03
N ILE A 390 -4.15 -22.42 5.73
CA ILE A 390 -5.20 -22.30 6.73
C ILE A 390 -5.16 -23.49 7.69
N GLY A 391 -4.98 -23.23 8.99
CA GLY A 391 -4.98 -24.26 10.04
C GLY A 391 -3.66 -24.99 10.29
N GLN A 392 -2.55 -24.60 9.64
CA GLN A 392 -1.21 -25.11 9.91
C GLN A 392 -0.33 -24.03 10.57
N PRO A 393 0.47 -24.38 11.60
CA PRO A 393 1.43 -23.45 12.19
C PRO A 393 2.41 -22.93 11.13
N ALA A 394 2.89 -21.70 11.33
CA ALA A 394 3.97 -21.17 10.51
C ALA A 394 5.21 -22.06 10.63
N ILE A 395 5.75 -22.49 9.50
CA ILE A 395 7.09 -23.09 9.48
C ILE A 395 8.08 -21.95 9.58
N VAL A 396 8.76 -21.86 10.72
CA VAL A 396 9.82 -20.88 10.96
C VAL A 396 11.08 -21.32 10.19
N ARG A 397 11.85 -20.36 9.70
CA ARG A 397 13.17 -20.59 9.10
C ARG A 397 14.13 -21.27 10.08
N SER A 398 15.17 -21.90 9.53
CA SER A 398 16.22 -22.49 10.35
C SER A 398 16.96 -21.43 11.19
N SER A 399 17.61 -21.84 12.27
CA SER A 399 18.38 -20.92 13.13
C SER A 399 19.49 -20.19 12.36
N GLU A 400 20.09 -20.82 11.36
CA GLU A 400 21.11 -20.21 10.49
C GLU A 400 20.52 -19.09 9.62
N GLU A 401 19.38 -19.34 8.97
CA GLU A 401 18.68 -18.32 8.19
C GLU A 401 18.16 -17.17 9.06
N LEU A 402 17.70 -17.44 10.28
CA LEU A 402 17.28 -16.40 11.22
C LEU A 402 18.46 -15.54 11.68
N ALA A 403 19.61 -16.17 11.95
CA ALA A 403 20.84 -15.44 12.28
C ALA A 403 21.30 -14.55 11.11
N GLN A 404 21.18 -15.05 9.88
CA GLN A 404 21.45 -14.25 8.68
C GLN A 404 20.50 -13.05 8.57
N LEU A 405 19.19 -13.26 8.69
CA LEU A 405 18.20 -12.17 8.68
C LEU A 405 18.50 -11.11 9.74
N GLN A 406 18.90 -11.54 10.94
CA GLN A 406 19.27 -10.62 12.01
C GLN A 406 20.55 -9.84 11.68
N ALA A 407 21.56 -10.49 11.09
CA ALA A 407 22.78 -9.83 10.62
C ALA A 407 22.51 -8.83 9.48
N GLU A 408 21.48 -9.09 8.67
CA GLU A 408 20.97 -8.19 7.62
C GLU A 408 20.04 -7.09 8.16
N GLY A 409 19.86 -6.98 9.48
CA GLY A 409 19.03 -5.95 10.13
C GLY A 409 17.53 -6.23 10.12
N LYS A 410 17.07 -7.38 9.60
CA LYS A 410 15.65 -7.71 9.34
C LYS A 410 14.83 -8.03 10.61
N PHE A 411 15.12 -7.38 11.73
CA PHE A 411 14.43 -7.50 13.00
C PHE A 411 13.74 -6.19 13.40
N ALA A 412 12.97 -6.23 14.48
CA ALA A 412 12.45 -5.04 15.15
C ALA A 412 12.90 -5.06 16.61
N GLU A 413 13.03 -3.91 17.25
CA GLU A 413 13.29 -3.82 18.69
C GLU A 413 12.04 -3.33 19.41
N ILE A 414 11.67 -3.98 20.52
CA ILE A 414 10.55 -3.53 21.35
C ILE A 414 11.01 -3.16 22.75
N TRP A 415 10.54 -2.02 23.24
CA TRP A 415 10.68 -1.53 24.60
C TRP A 415 9.33 -1.70 25.29
N ARG A 416 9.31 -2.26 26.50
CA ARG A 416 8.10 -2.49 27.28
C ARG A 416 8.27 -2.06 28.71
N LEU A 417 7.63 -0.95 29.06
CA LEU A 417 7.58 -0.40 30.41
C LEU A 417 6.33 -0.89 31.13
N ASN A 418 6.53 -1.51 32.29
CA ASN A 418 5.45 -1.75 33.24
C ASN A 418 5.23 -0.47 34.07
N LEU A 419 4.04 0.14 33.95
CA LEU A 419 3.74 1.44 34.54
C LEU A 419 3.53 1.41 36.06
N GLN A 420 3.39 0.22 36.66
CA GLN A 420 3.24 0.05 38.11
C GLN A 420 4.60 -0.10 38.81
N SER A 421 5.46 -0.94 38.25
CA SER A 421 6.76 -1.27 38.82
C SER A 421 7.90 -0.38 38.33
N GLY A 422 7.70 0.33 37.21
CA GLY A 422 8.76 1.09 36.53
C GLY A 422 9.78 0.21 35.81
N LYS A 423 9.57 -1.12 35.77
CA LYS A 423 10.50 -2.05 35.11
C LYS A 423 10.41 -1.94 33.58
N LEU A 424 11.55 -1.79 32.94
CA LEU A 424 11.70 -1.81 31.49
C LEU A 424 12.36 -3.10 31.02
N ASP A 425 11.66 -3.82 30.15
CA ASP A 425 12.22 -4.92 29.38
C ASP A 425 12.38 -4.51 27.91
N THR A 426 13.42 -5.01 27.26
CA THR A 426 13.61 -4.92 25.81
C THR A 426 13.65 -6.31 25.18
N ALA A 427 13.37 -6.40 23.88
CA ALA A 427 13.56 -7.62 23.10
C ALA A 427 13.86 -7.29 21.64
N THR A 428 14.70 -8.11 21.02
CA THR A 428 14.85 -8.18 19.55
C THR A 428 13.82 -9.15 19.02
N LEU A 429 12.87 -8.65 18.24
CA LEU A 429 11.75 -9.38 17.67
C LEU A 429 12.10 -9.90 16.28
N LEU A 430 12.07 -11.22 16.10
CA LEU A 430 12.18 -11.86 14.79
C LEU A 430 11.26 -13.08 14.66
N ALA A 431 11.65 -14.23 15.21
CA ALA A 431 10.84 -15.46 15.25
C ALA A 431 10.17 -15.67 16.62
N ASP A 432 10.72 -15.04 17.66
CA ASP A 432 10.31 -15.08 19.05
C ASP A 432 10.47 -13.68 19.67
N THR A 433 10.18 -13.56 20.97
CA THR A 433 10.33 -12.30 21.72
C THR A 433 11.13 -12.52 23.02
N PRO A 434 12.46 -12.66 22.96
CA PRO A 434 13.31 -12.94 24.11
C PRO A 434 13.48 -11.69 25.00
N TRP A 435 12.56 -11.52 25.96
CA TRP A 435 12.59 -10.39 26.89
C TRP A 435 13.81 -10.42 27.81
N GLN A 436 14.47 -9.27 27.92
CA GLN A 436 15.57 -9.02 28.84
C GLN A 436 15.40 -7.67 29.54
N ALA A 437 15.99 -7.51 30.72
CA ALA A 437 16.01 -6.21 31.39
C ALA A 437 16.87 -5.22 30.57
N SER A 438 16.37 -4.00 30.37
CA SER A 438 17.12 -2.98 29.64
C SER A 438 18.37 -2.56 30.42
N LYS A 439 19.50 -2.44 29.72
CA LYS A 439 20.74 -1.83 30.23
C LYS A 439 21.09 -0.50 29.55
N LEU A 440 20.46 -0.21 28.41
CA LEU A 440 20.83 0.88 27.50
C LEU A 440 19.89 2.07 27.54
N ILE A 441 18.74 1.92 28.21
CA ILE A 441 17.67 2.90 28.18
C ILE A 441 17.40 3.38 29.59
N GLU A 442 17.67 4.65 29.83
CA GLU A 442 17.29 5.34 31.06
C GLU A 442 15.84 5.81 30.94
N ILE A 443 15.09 5.73 32.04
CA ILE A 443 13.71 6.19 32.09
C ILE A 443 13.55 7.26 33.17
N ASN A 444 12.93 8.35 32.80
CA ASN A 444 12.41 9.34 33.73
C ASN A 444 10.88 9.42 33.58
N THR A 445 10.16 9.30 34.70
CA THR A 445 8.70 9.44 34.72
C THR A 445 8.34 10.65 35.56
N SER A 446 7.51 11.52 35.00
CA SER A 446 6.97 12.70 35.67
C SER A 446 5.46 12.75 35.54
N SER A 447 4.81 13.58 36.35
CA SER A 447 3.37 13.81 36.28
C SER A 447 3.06 15.27 36.60
N ASP A 448 2.15 15.85 35.83
CA ASP A 448 1.62 17.19 36.00
C ASP A 448 0.09 17.11 36.01
N GLY A 449 -0.48 17.20 37.22
CA GLY A 449 -1.89 16.88 37.44
C GLY A 449 -2.20 15.44 37.03
N ALA A 450 -3.13 15.28 36.09
CA ALA A 450 -3.53 13.97 35.56
C ALA A 450 -2.77 13.55 34.28
N ARG A 451 -1.84 14.39 33.82
CA ARG A 451 -0.99 14.10 32.67
C ARG A 451 0.29 13.42 33.15
N ARG A 452 0.58 12.24 32.61
CA ARG A 452 1.82 11.48 32.89
C ARG A 452 2.74 11.58 31.69
N THR A 453 4.04 11.76 31.96
CA THR A 453 5.08 11.75 30.94
C THR A 453 6.12 10.70 31.28
N VAL A 454 6.52 9.91 30.28
CA VAL A 454 7.64 8.97 30.34
C VAL A 454 8.66 9.38 29.28
N ALA A 455 9.87 9.70 29.71
CA ALA A 455 11.01 9.97 28.84
C ALA A 455 11.95 8.77 28.84
N PHE A 456 12.21 8.22 27.66
CA PHE A 456 13.20 7.18 27.40
C PHE A 456 14.45 7.84 26.81
N THR A 457 15.62 7.65 27.43
CA THR A 457 16.89 8.18 26.93
C THR A 457 17.77 7.01 26.52
N ARG A 458 18.19 6.98 25.26
CA ARG A 458 19.06 5.94 24.67
C ARG A 458 20.25 6.58 23.98
N ARG A 459 21.46 6.11 24.28
CA ARG A 459 22.68 6.59 23.60
C ARG A 459 22.65 6.25 22.11
N LEU A 460 23.10 7.20 21.30
CA LEU A 460 23.33 6.97 19.88
C LEU A 460 24.60 6.13 19.68
N ASP A 461 24.62 5.37 18.58
CA ASP A 461 25.73 4.51 18.17
C ASP A 461 26.07 3.37 19.15
N ASP A 462 25.12 3.00 20.03
CA ASP A 462 25.24 1.90 20.98
C ASP A 462 24.33 0.72 20.58
N THR A 463 24.95 -0.42 20.32
CA THR A 463 24.34 -1.59 19.66
C THR A 463 24.31 -2.85 20.52
N GLU A 464 24.69 -2.78 21.80
CA GLU A 464 25.03 -3.96 22.63
C GLU A 464 24.00 -5.11 22.55
N SER A 465 22.70 -4.82 22.35
CA SER A 465 21.69 -5.85 22.11
C SER A 465 20.47 -5.41 21.27
N GLY A 466 20.57 -4.35 20.47
CA GLY A 466 19.41 -3.75 19.79
C GLY A 466 19.75 -3.00 18.51
N LEU A 467 18.80 -2.23 18.00
CA LEU A 467 18.98 -1.37 16.83
C LEU A 467 20.08 -0.33 17.06
N ASN A 468 20.83 -0.03 16.01
CA ASN A 468 21.79 1.05 16.02
C ASN A 468 21.09 2.39 15.76
N PHE A 469 20.84 3.19 16.79
CA PHE A 469 20.33 4.54 16.60
C PHE A 469 21.47 5.48 16.25
N ASN A 470 21.62 5.81 14.97
CA ASN A 470 22.53 6.80 14.43
C ASN A 470 21.79 7.90 13.64
N LYS A 471 22.48 9.02 13.41
CA LYS A 471 21.89 10.22 12.80
C LYS A 471 21.68 10.13 11.27
N SER A 472 22.32 9.19 10.59
CA SER A 472 22.20 9.03 9.13
C SER A 472 21.00 8.19 8.69
N GLU A 473 20.44 7.39 9.60
CA GLU A 473 19.34 6.48 9.28
C GLU A 473 17.95 7.07 9.56
N LYS A 474 16.94 6.42 8.99
CA LYS A 474 15.52 6.69 9.25
C LYS A 474 14.91 5.49 9.97
N TYR A 475 14.01 5.76 10.91
CA TYR A 475 13.39 4.73 11.73
C TYR A 475 11.88 4.71 11.51
N THR A 476 11.30 3.52 11.60
CA THR A 476 9.87 3.34 11.80
C THR A 476 9.64 3.01 13.27
N LEU A 477 8.59 3.57 13.85
CA LEU A 477 8.18 3.24 15.19
C LEU A 477 6.67 3.07 15.33
N GLY A 478 6.25 2.37 16.38
CA GLY A 478 4.86 2.32 16.79
C GLY A 478 4.76 2.34 18.32
N VAL A 479 3.75 3.04 18.83
CA VAL A 479 3.50 3.16 20.27
C VAL A 479 2.26 2.35 20.63
N ALA A 480 2.31 1.66 21.77
CA ALA A 480 1.18 0.90 22.30
C ALA A 480 0.95 1.21 23.78
N LEU A 481 -0.31 1.42 24.15
CA LEU A 481 -0.73 1.64 25.54
C LEU A 481 -1.75 0.57 25.93
N GLY A 482 -1.40 -0.24 26.92
CA GLY A 482 -2.23 -1.34 27.43
C GLY A 482 -2.72 -1.07 28.84
N GLY A 483 -3.90 -1.62 29.18
CA GLY A 483 -4.53 -1.39 30.48
C GLY A 483 -5.21 -2.62 31.08
N LYS A 484 -5.73 -2.48 32.30
CA LYS A 484 -6.37 -3.58 33.03
C LYS A 484 -7.68 -4.04 32.37
N GLN A 485 -8.45 -3.10 31.82
CA GLN A 485 -9.70 -3.38 31.11
C GLN A 485 -9.46 -3.98 29.72
N ASN A 486 -8.26 -3.76 29.18
CA ASN A 486 -7.84 -4.22 27.86
C ASN A 486 -6.52 -5.01 28.03
N PRO A 487 -6.57 -6.26 28.55
CA PRO A 487 -5.38 -7.07 28.70
C PRO A 487 -5.01 -7.78 27.38
N GLY A 488 -3.71 -8.05 27.21
CA GLY A 488 -3.20 -8.83 26.08
C GLY A 488 -3.32 -8.12 24.73
N ALA A 489 -4.01 -8.73 23.76
CA ALA A 489 -4.21 -8.18 22.42
C ALA A 489 -5.17 -6.97 22.37
N LYS A 490 -5.86 -6.69 23.47
CA LYS A 490 -6.73 -5.52 23.58
C LYS A 490 -5.89 -4.34 24.06
N HIS A 491 -5.30 -3.54 23.19
CA HIS A 491 -4.58 -2.33 23.60
C HIS A 491 -4.69 -1.28 22.51
N TRP A 492 -4.44 -0.01 22.85
CA TRP A 492 -4.40 1.05 21.85
C TRP A 492 -3.02 1.06 21.18
N VAL A 493 -2.98 1.21 19.87
CA VAL A 493 -1.77 1.26 19.06
C VAL A 493 -1.77 2.46 18.14
N SER A 494 -0.60 2.97 17.80
CA SER A 494 -0.45 3.91 16.69
C SER A 494 -0.37 3.17 15.35
N LEU A 495 -0.70 3.86 14.27
CA LEU A 495 -0.19 3.53 12.95
C LEU A 495 1.36 3.66 12.92
N PRO A 496 2.06 3.09 11.92
CA PRO A 496 3.51 3.25 11.80
C PRO A 496 3.87 4.72 11.62
N LEU A 497 4.68 5.23 12.53
CA LEU A 497 5.26 6.58 12.50
C LEU A 497 6.70 6.50 12.04
N THR A 498 7.26 7.62 11.61
CA THR A 498 8.63 7.69 11.11
C THR A 498 9.44 8.78 11.82
N LEU A 499 10.72 8.50 12.04
CA LEU A 499 11.68 9.39 12.69
C LEU A 499 12.95 9.48 11.85
N SER A 500 13.48 10.70 11.69
CA SER A 500 14.84 10.94 11.23
C SER A 500 15.51 12.03 12.07
N PHE A 501 16.78 12.32 11.79
CA PHE A 501 17.51 13.42 12.42
C PHE A 501 17.68 14.62 11.46
N GLY A 502 17.23 14.50 10.21
CA GLY A 502 17.32 15.53 9.17
C GLY A 502 15.97 16.01 8.63
N GLY A 503 14.85 15.45 9.13
CA GLY A 503 13.49 15.84 8.77
C GLY A 503 12.95 15.22 7.48
N ASP A 504 13.76 14.96 6.45
CA ASP A 504 13.25 14.57 5.12
C ASP A 504 12.32 13.34 5.14
N ASP A 505 11.07 13.50 4.65
CA ASP A 505 10.05 12.45 4.51
C ASP A 505 9.73 11.66 5.79
N THR A 506 9.78 12.29 6.97
CA THR A 506 9.47 11.65 8.26
C THR A 506 8.50 12.44 9.13
N ASP A 507 7.66 11.75 9.91
CA ASP A 507 6.68 12.39 10.82
C ASP A 507 7.36 13.21 11.90
N PHE A 508 8.53 12.74 12.35
CA PHE A 508 9.29 13.38 13.41
C PHE A 508 10.73 13.64 12.99
N THR A 509 11.27 14.74 13.51
CA THR A 509 12.72 15.02 13.50
C THR A 509 13.25 15.07 14.93
N ALA A 510 14.43 14.51 15.17
CA ALA A 510 15.15 14.67 16.42
C ALA A 510 16.40 15.53 16.18
N GLU A 511 16.34 16.80 16.60
CA GLU A 511 17.49 17.72 16.55
C GLU A 511 18.29 17.74 17.86
#